data_AF-H5TI65-F1
#
_entry.id   AF-H5TI65-F1
#
_cell.length_a   1.000
_cell.length_b   1.000
_cell.length_c   1.000
_cell.angle_alpha   90.00
_cell.angle_beta   90.00
_cell.angle_gamma   90.00
#
_symmetry.space_group_name_H-M   'P 1'
#
loop_
_entity.id
_entity.type
_entity.pdbx_description
1 polymer ?
#
loop_
_entity_poly.entity_id
_entity_poly.type
_entity_poly.pdbx_seq_one_letter_code
_entity_poly.pdbx_strand_id
1 'polypeptide(L)'
;LASRIEVQVAYAIGKAAPVGLFVETFGTEKTDPEVIRKAIAETFDLRPLAIIRDLDLLRPIYGPTAAYGHFGRTDLDLPWENTDRAEKLRAAAGL
;
A
#
# COMPACT_ATOMS: atom_id res chain seq x y z
N LEU A 1 3.95 -2.88 11.75
CA LEU A 1 3.91 -4.36 11.62
C LEU A 1 5.30 -4.98 11.45
N ALA A 2 6.16 -4.37 10.65
CA ALA A 2 7.61 -4.66 10.56
C ALA A 2 8.40 -3.34 10.63
N SER A 3 9.73 -3.38 10.80
CA SER A 3 10.56 -2.17 10.68
C SER A 3 11.05 -1.93 9.24
N ARG A 4 11.11 -2.98 8.42
CA ARG A 4 11.34 -2.90 6.98
C ARG A 4 10.39 -3.88 6.28
N ILE A 5 9.86 -3.47 5.13
CA ILE A 5 8.92 -4.29 4.36
C ILE A 5 9.05 -3.99 2.87
N GLU A 6 8.94 -5.02 2.05
CA GLU A 6 8.73 -4.95 0.62
C GLU A 6 7.39 -5.61 0.29
N VAL A 7 6.61 -4.98 -0.59
CA VAL A 7 5.32 -5.48 -1.05
C VAL A 7 5.33 -5.55 -2.56
N GLN A 8 5.04 -6.74 -3.10
CA GLN A 8 4.96 -6.97 -4.53
C GLN A 8 3.53 -7.34 -4.92
N VAL A 9 3.01 -6.71 -5.97
CA VAL A 9 1.68 -6.99 -6.52
C VAL A 9 1.78 -7.35 -8.00
N ALA A 10 1.01 -8.34 -8.43
CA ALA A 10 0.94 -8.79 -9.82
C ALA A 10 -0.49 -8.71 -10.35
N TYR A 11 -0.65 -8.23 -11.59
CA TYR A 11 -1.94 -8.17 -12.30
C TYR A 11 -1.86 -8.93 -13.63
N ALA A 12 -2.99 -9.50 -14.04
CA ALA A 12 -3.18 -10.01 -15.39
C ALA A 12 -4.09 -9.04 -16.16
N ILE A 13 -3.78 -8.79 -17.44
CA ILE A 13 -4.62 -7.93 -18.30
C ILE A 13 -6.06 -8.48 -18.30
N GLY A 14 -7.04 -7.61 -18.05
CA GLY A 14 -8.46 -7.97 -17.98
C GLY A 14 -8.94 -8.49 -16.62
N LYS A 15 -8.06 -8.64 -15.61
CA LYS A 15 -8.45 -9.03 -14.25
C LYS A 15 -8.31 -7.85 -13.29
N ALA A 16 -9.41 -7.47 -12.64
CA ALA A 16 -9.43 -6.32 -11.73
C ALA A 16 -8.66 -6.59 -10.43
N ALA A 17 -8.86 -7.75 -9.80
CA ALA A 17 -8.13 -8.13 -8.60
C ALA A 17 -6.72 -8.64 -8.94
N PRO A 18 -5.72 -8.39 -8.10
CA PRO A 18 -4.36 -8.91 -8.32
C PRO A 18 -4.35 -10.44 -8.38
N VAL A 19 -3.44 -10.98 -9.18
CA VAL A 19 -3.18 -12.43 -9.26
C VAL A 19 -2.16 -12.89 -8.22
N GLY A 20 -1.39 -11.97 -7.65
CA GLY A 20 -0.43 -12.24 -6.59
C GLY A 20 -0.20 -11.01 -5.72
N LEU A 21 -0.04 -11.27 -4.41
CA LEU A 21 0.39 -10.31 -3.40
C LEU A 21 1.46 -11.00 -2.56
N PHE A 22 2.69 -10.49 -2.57
CA PHE A 22 3.82 -11.04 -1.83
C PHE A 22 4.35 -9.99 -0.86
N VAL A 23 4.79 -10.44 0.31
CA VAL A 23 5.28 -9.60 1.40
C VAL A 23 6.59 -10.19 1.90
N GLU A 24 7.62 -9.35 1.96
CA GLU A 24 8.92 -9.67 2.55
C GLU A 24 9.23 -8.65 3.64
N THR A 25 9.54 -9.11 4.85
CA THR A 25 9.76 -8.27 6.04
C THR A 25 11.20 -8.28 6.52
N PHE A 26 12.07 -9.03 5.85
CA PHE A 26 13.50 -9.13 6.10
C PHE A 26 13.85 -9.44 7.56
N GLY A 27 13.03 -10.27 8.23
CA GLY A 27 13.21 -10.68 9.63
C GLY A 27 12.89 -9.61 10.66
N THR A 28 12.14 -8.57 10.28
CA THR A 28 11.78 -7.45 11.17
C THR A 28 10.31 -7.41 11.56
N GLU A 29 9.55 -8.43 11.18
CA GLU A 29 8.15 -8.60 11.48
C GLU A 29 7.89 -8.77 12.98
N LYS A 30 6.74 -8.27 13.44
CA LYS A 30 6.25 -8.44 14.82
C LYS A 30 5.20 -9.53 14.96
N THR A 31 4.79 -10.11 13.84
CA THR A 31 3.82 -11.21 13.72
C THR A 31 4.14 -11.98 12.44
N ASP A 32 3.52 -13.14 12.25
CA ASP A 32 3.72 -13.98 11.07
C ASP A 32 3.54 -13.14 9.77
N PRO A 33 4.51 -13.15 8.82
CA PRO A 33 4.39 -12.44 7.55
C PRO A 33 3.10 -12.75 6.79
N GLU A 34 2.56 -13.96 6.95
CA GLU A 34 1.33 -14.35 6.28
C GLU A 34 0.08 -13.74 6.92
N VAL A 35 0.12 -13.41 8.22
CA VAL A 35 -0.90 -12.57 8.87
C VAL A 35 -0.82 -11.14 8.32
N ILE A 36 0.39 -10.60 8.14
CA ILE A 36 0.58 -9.26 7.54
C ILE A 36 0.01 -9.22 6.11
N ARG A 37 0.30 -10.22 5.29
CA ARG A 37 -0.22 -10.33 3.91
C ARG A 37 -1.75 -10.35 3.88
N LYS A 38 -2.38 -11.11 4.78
CA LYS A 38 -3.85 -11.16 4.90
C LYS A 38 -4.43 -9.82 5.37
N ALA A 39 -3.83 -9.21 6.38
CA ALA A 39 -4.24 -7.91 6.89
C ALA A 39 -4.16 -6.81 5.81
N ILE A 40 -3.15 -6.85 4.94
CA ILE A 40 -3.06 -5.96 3.77
C ILE A 40 -4.23 -6.20 2.81
N ALA A 41 -4.50 -7.44 2.45
CA ALA A 41 -5.60 -7.79 1.53
C ALA A 41 -7.00 -7.43 2.07
N GLU A 42 -7.19 -7.44 3.39
CA GLU A 42 -8.43 -7.03 4.06
C GLU A 42 -8.56 -5.52 4.19
N THR A 43 -7.44 -4.82 4.40
CA THR A 43 -7.42 -3.38 4.66
C THR A 43 -7.46 -2.56 3.36
N PHE A 44 -6.83 -3.06 2.30
CA PHE A 44 -6.63 -2.36 1.04
C PHE A 44 -7.31 -3.09 -0.13
N ASP A 45 -8.21 -2.40 -0.81
CA ASP A 45 -8.77 -2.88 -2.08
C ASP A 45 -7.80 -2.53 -3.22
N LEU A 46 -6.98 -3.51 -3.60
CA LEU A 46 -5.94 -3.34 -4.62
C LEU A 46 -6.47 -3.42 -6.05
N ARG A 47 -7.78 -3.32 -6.30
CA ARG A 47 -8.28 -3.21 -7.68
C ARG A 47 -7.96 -1.82 -8.24
N PRO A 48 -7.60 -1.66 -9.53
CA PRO A 48 -7.20 -0.36 -10.10
C PRO A 48 -8.19 0.78 -9.82
N LEU A 49 -9.49 0.52 -10.00
CA LEU A 49 -10.55 1.50 -9.73
C LEU A 49 -10.68 1.86 -8.25
N ALA A 50 -10.44 0.90 -7.35
CA ALA A 50 -10.47 1.15 -5.92
C ALA A 50 -9.24 1.95 -5.48
N ILE A 51 -8.05 1.68 -6.02
CA ILE A 51 -6.84 2.48 -5.80
C ILE A 51 -7.08 3.93 -6.23
N ILE A 52 -7.65 4.14 -7.42
CA ILE A 52 -7.99 5.49 -7.93
C ILE A 52 -8.94 6.22 -6.98
N ARG A 53 -10.00 5.53 -6.54
CA ARG A 53 -11.00 6.09 -5.61
C ARG A 53 -10.38 6.42 -4.26
N ASP A 54 -9.68 5.47 -3.67
CA ASP A 54 -9.19 5.53 -2.29
C ASP A 54 -8.07 6.55 -2.10
N LEU A 55 -7.25 6.76 -3.13
CA LEU A 55 -6.19 7.77 -3.15
C LEU A 55 -6.62 9.07 -3.85
N ASP A 56 -7.86 9.14 -4.32
CA ASP A 56 -8.43 10.28 -5.06
C ASP A 56 -7.48 10.76 -6.20
N LEU A 57 -7.18 9.85 -7.13
CA LEU A 57 -6.13 10.05 -8.14
C LEU A 57 -6.58 10.82 -9.39
N LEU A 58 -7.87 11.08 -9.57
CA LEU A 58 -8.41 11.81 -10.73
C LEU A 58 -8.31 13.33 -10.54
N ARG A 59 -7.11 13.81 -10.19
CA ARG A 59 -6.79 15.21 -9.91
C ARG A 59 -5.45 15.59 -10.56
N PRO A 60 -5.20 16.87 -10.85
CA PRO A 60 -3.94 17.32 -11.45
C PRO A 60 -2.80 17.41 -10.40
N ILE A 61 -2.45 16.30 -9.75
CA ILE A 61 -1.48 16.24 -8.64
C ILE A 61 -0.07 15.77 -9.04
N TYR A 62 0.12 15.36 -10.30
CA TYR A 62 1.34 14.65 -10.73
C TYR A 62 2.52 15.56 -11.08
N GLY A 63 2.27 16.81 -11.48
CA GLY A 63 3.32 17.75 -11.91
C GLY A 63 4.45 17.90 -10.88
N PRO A 64 4.15 18.19 -9.60
CA PRO A 64 5.16 18.30 -8.54
C PRO A 64 5.98 17.02 -8.27
N THR A 65 5.48 15.85 -8.68
CA THR A 65 6.17 14.56 -8.46
C THR A 65 7.22 14.24 -9.52
N ALA A 66 7.29 15.01 -10.62
CA ALA A 66 8.18 14.74 -11.75
C ALA A 66 9.69 14.99 -11.46
N ALA A 67 10.00 15.59 -10.32
CA ALA A 67 11.36 15.82 -9.85
C ALA A 67 11.45 15.53 -8.34
N TYR A 68 12.66 15.22 -7.87
CA TYR A 68 12.97 14.91 -6.46
C TYR A 68 12.29 13.65 -5.89
N GLY A 69 11.72 12.80 -6.75
CA GLY A 69 11.13 11.52 -6.37
C GLY A 69 9.65 11.61 -6.02
N HIS A 70 8.98 10.46 -6.15
CA HIS A 70 7.54 10.29 -5.89
C HIS A 70 7.20 9.92 -4.44
N PHE A 71 8.19 9.41 -3.68
CA PHE A 71 7.99 8.86 -2.34
C PHE A 71 8.83 9.58 -1.29
N GLY A 72 8.35 9.60 -0.04
CA GLY A 72 9.05 10.16 1.11
C GLY A 72 9.23 11.68 1.09
N ARG A 73 8.44 12.37 0.25
CA ARG A 73 8.44 13.84 0.13
C ARG A 73 7.68 14.44 1.30
N THR A 74 8.32 15.30 2.09
CA THR A 74 7.70 16.00 3.23
C THR A 74 7.20 17.39 2.89
N ASP A 75 7.48 17.87 1.67
CA ASP A 75 7.10 19.18 1.13
C ASP A 75 5.83 19.13 0.27
N LEU A 76 5.28 17.94 0.00
CA LEU A 76 4.06 17.72 -0.78
C LEU A 76 3.05 16.89 0.01
N ASP A 77 1.77 17.20 -0.16
CA ASP A 77 0.67 16.37 0.34
C ASP A 77 0.27 15.35 -0.74
N LEU A 78 0.84 14.14 -0.64
CA LEU A 78 0.64 13.06 -1.60
C LEU A 78 -0.20 11.95 -0.95
N PRO A 79 -1.31 11.51 -1.58
CA PRO A 79 -2.26 10.62 -0.94
C PRO A 79 -1.68 9.25 -0.56
N TRP A 80 -0.65 8.77 -1.28
CA TRP A 80 0.02 7.50 -0.99
C TRP A 80 1.05 7.57 0.15
N GLU A 81 1.41 8.78 0.62
CA GLU A 81 2.28 8.96 1.80
C GLU A 81 1.48 8.99 3.11
N ASN A 82 0.14 9.07 3.03
CA ASN A 82 -0.72 9.08 4.20
C ASN A 82 -0.70 7.74 4.94
N THR A 83 -0.64 7.82 6.26
CA THR A 83 -0.59 6.65 7.18
C THR A 83 -1.90 6.45 7.95
N ASP A 84 -3.00 7.00 7.42
CA ASP A 84 -4.35 6.97 8.01
C ASP A 84 -4.89 5.55 8.27
N ARG A 85 -4.46 4.57 7.47
CA ARG A 85 -4.85 3.16 7.62
C ARG A 85 -3.96 2.35 8.56
N ALA A 86 -2.93 2.94 9.17
CA ALA A 86 -1.98 2.22 10.01
C ALA A 86 -2.65 1.47 11.18
N GLU A 87 -3.57 2.12 11.89
CA GLU A 87 -4.30 1.50 13.01
C GLU A 87 -5.24 0.40 12.55
N LYS A 88 -5.97 0.61 11.44
CA LYS A 88 -6.85 -0.42 10.85
C LYS A 88 -6.05 -1.65 10.44
N LEU A 89 -4.90 -1.45 9.79
CA LEU A 89 -3.99 -2.52 9.38
C LEU A 89 -3.42 -3.26 10.60
N ARG A 90 -3.06 -2.52 11.66
CA ARG A 90 -2.55 -3.09 12.90
C ARG A 90 -3.60 -3.98 13.59
N ALA A 91 -4.83 -3.50 13.69
CA ALA A 91 -5.94 -4.26 14.25
C ALA A 91 -6.25 -5.52 13.44
N ALA A 92 -6.25 -5.45 12.10
CA ALA A 92 -6.44 -6.62 11.23
C ALA A 92 -5.32 -7.67 11.38
N ALA A 93 -4.12 -7.25 11.78
CA ALA A 93 -3.01 -8.14 12.10
C ALA A 93 -3.04 -8.69 13.56
N GLY A 94 -4.04 -8.32 14.36
CA GLY A 94 -4.20 -8.77 15.75
C GLY A 94 -3.27 -8.11 16.75
N LEU A 95 -2.83 -6.86 16.50
CA LEU A 95 -1.84 -6.12 17.30
C LEU A 95 -2.34 -4.76 17.81
#